data_AF-A0A088DAC3-F1
#
_entry.id   AF-A0A088DAC3-F1
#
_cell.length_a   1.000
_cell.length_b   1.000
_cell.length_c   1.000
_cell.angle_alpha   90.00
_cell.angle_beta   90.00
_cell.angle_gamma   90.00
#
_symmetry.space_group_name_H-M   'P 1'
#
loop_
_entity.id
_entity.type
_entity.pdbx_description
1 polymer ?
#
loop_
_entity_poly.entity_id
_entity_poly.type
_entity_poly.pdbx_seq_one_letter_code
_entity_poly.pdbx_strand_id
1 'polypeptide(L)' 'MKILSIVLIALIICSISICTEAFGLIDVKCSASRECWVACKKATGSGQGKCQNNQCRCY' A
#
# COMPACT_ATOMS: atom_id res chain seq x y z
N MET A 1 -31.78 4.60 15.12
CA MET A 1 -30.57 4.78 15.96
C MET A 1 -29.47 3.76 15.61
N LYS A 2 -29.70 2.43 15.71
CA LYS A 2 -28.65 1.40 15.46
C LYS A 2 -28.12 1.34 14.02
N ILE A 3 -28.99 1.53 13.01
CA ILE A 3 -28.60 1.51 11.59
C ILE A 3 -27.67 2.70 11.26
N LEU A 4 -27.97 3.87 11.81
CA LEU A 4 -27.14 5.07 11.66
C LEU A 4 -25.73 4.83 12.24
N SER A 5 -25.66 4.21 13.42
CA SER A 5 -24.39 3.85 14.06
C SER A 5 -23.57 2.87 13.24
N ILE A 6 -24.20 1.88 12.59
CA ILE A 6 -23.51 0.90 11.75
C ILE A 6 -22.93 1.57 10.49
N VAL A 7 -23.68 2.46 9.84
CA VAL A 7 -23.21 3.20 8.65
C VAL A 7 -22.04 4.12 9.01
N LEU A 8 -22.10 4.80 10.16
CA LEU A 8 -21.02 5.63 10.67
C LEU A 8 -19.74 4.82 10.93
N ILE A 9 -19.85 3.66 11.56
CA ILE A 9 -18.71 2.77 11.83
C ILE A 9 -18.08 2.28 10.52
N ALA A 10 -18.90 1.90 9.52
CA ALA A 10 -18.41 1.45 8.22
C ALA A 10 -17.62 2.55 7.48
N LEU A 11 -18.11 3.81 7.50
CA LEU A 11 -17.41 4.94 6.89
C LEU A 11 -16.07 5.26 7.58
N ILE A 12 -16.02 5.16 8.91
CA ILE A 12 -14.79 5.38 9.69
C ILE A 12 -13.74 4.32 9.35
N ILE A 13 -14.11 3.04 9.28
CA ILE A 13 -13.18 1.95 8.94
C ILE A 13 -12.64 2.10 7.51
N CYS A 14 -13.50 2.50 6.57
CA CYS A 14 -13.10 2.75 5.17
C CYS A 14 -12.09 3.90 5.08
N SER A 15 -12.28 4.94 5.89
CA SER A 15 -11.35 6.08 5.97
C SER A 15 -9.98 5.67 6.52
N ILE A 16 -9.94 4.81 7.54
CA ILE A 16 -8.69 4.35 8.18
C ILE A 16 -7.91 3.40 7.24
N SER A 17 -8.62 2.59 6.44
CA SER A 17 -8.02 1.61 5.53
C SER A 17 -7.26 2.28 4.37
N ILE A 18 -7.67 3.48 3.95
CA ILE A 18 -6.98 4.29 2.92
C ILE A 18 -5.71 4.93 3.49
N CYS A 19 -5.67 5.20 4.80
CA CYS A 19 -4.55 5.88 5.47
C CYS A 19 -3.45 4.94 5.99
N THR A 20 -3.52 3.64 5.71
CA THR A 20 -2.49 2.73 6.23
C THR A 20 -1.20 2.91 5.42
N GLU A 21 -0.25 3.61 6.05
CA GLU A 21 1.16 3.91 5.72
C GLU A 21 1.97 2.79 5.03
N ALA A 22 1.45 1.56 4.95
CA ALA A 22 2.04 0.41 4.26
C ALA A 22 1.59 0.23 2.81
N PHE A 23 0.72 1.11 2.28
CA PHE A 23 0.33 1.05 0.87
C PHE A 23 1.57 1.11 -0.03
N GLY A 24 1.76 0.03 -0.78
CA GLY A 24 2.89 -0.15 -1.69
C GLY A 24 4.08 -0.93 -1.15
N LEU A 25 4.19 -1.24 0.15
CA LEU A 25 5.27 -2.11 0.62
C LEU A 25 5.04 -3.54 0.13
N ILE A 26 6.04 -4.10 -0.55
CA ILE A 26 6.05 -5.49 -0.99
C ILE A 26 7.26 -6.19 -0.38
N ASP A 27 7.12 -7.47 -0.07
CA ASP A 27 8.19 -8.27 0.56
C ASP A 27 9.28 -8.68 -0.44
N VAL A 28 9.88 -7.68 -1.08
CA VAL A 28 11.00 -7.83 -2.01
C VAL A 28 12.15 -7.03 -1.44
N LYS A 29 13.23 -7.75 -1.07
CA LYS A 29 14.46 -7.12 -0.63
C LYS A 29 15.14 -6.43 -1.81
N CYS A 30 15.74 -5.28 -1.54
CA CYS A 30 16.43 -4.49 -2.55
C CYS A 30 17.65 -3.81 -1.94
N SER A 31 18.63 -3.49 -2.80
CA SER A 31 19.72 -2.56 -2.47
C SER A 31 19.63 -1.27 -3.30
N ALA A 32 18.95 -1.33 -4.45
CA ALA A 32 18.71 -0.22 -5.36
C ALA A 32 17.24 -0.21 -5.85
N SER A 33 16.70 0.99 -6.09
CA SER A 33 15.31 1.17 -6.51
C SER A 33 14.94 0.49 -7.83
N ARG A 34 15.90 0.29 -8.74
CA ARG A 34 15.66 -0.38 -10.04
C ARG A 34 15.23 -1.84 -9.89
N GLU A 35 15.66 -2.51 -8.83
CA GLU A 35 15.29 -3.90 -8.53
C GLU A 35 13.77 -4.02 -8.26
N CYS A 36 13.15 -2.94 -7.79
CA CYS A 36 11.73 -2.91 -7.44
C CYS A 36 10.79 -2.75 -8.64
N TRP A 37 11.26 -2.27 -9.80
CA TRP A 37 10.37 -1.88 -10.90
C TRP A 37 9.57 -3.05 -11.47
N VAL A 38 10.21 -4.20 -11.65
CA VAL A 38 9.52 -5.42 -12.15
C VAL A 38 8.53 -5.94 -11.12
N ALA A 39 8.92 -5.93 -9.84
CA ALA A 39 8.08 -6.40 -8.76
C ALA A 39 6.85 -5.48 -8.56
N CYS A 40 7.04 -4.17 -8.59
CA CYS A 40 5.96 -3.19 -8.53
C CYS A 40 5.04 -3.30 -9.75
N LYS A 41 5.58 -3.46 -10.96
CA LYS A 41 4.75 -3.65 -12.16
C LYS A 41 3.84 -4.88 -12.05
N LYS A 42 4.30 -5.96 -11.41
CA LYS A 42 3.49 -7.16 -11.16
C LYS A 42 2.44 -6.95 -10.06
N ALA A 43 2.77 -6.21 -9.01
CA ALA A 43 1.89 -6.01 -7.86
C ALA A 43 0.81 -4.94 -8.10
N THR A 44 1.15 -3.84 -8.79
CA THR A 44 0.29 -2.66 -8.93
C THR A 44 -0.04 -2.32 -10.39
N GLY A 45 0.60 -2.98 -11.37
CA GLY A 45 0.54 -2.59 -12.79
C GLY A 45 1.49 -1.45 -13.17
N SER A 46 2.11 -0.79 -12.19
CA SER A 46 3.04 0.34 -12.36
C SER A 46 4.46 -0.06 -12.00
N GLY A 47 5.43 0.27 -12.85
CA GLY A 47 6.86 0.07 -12.55
C GLY A 47 7.43 1.06 -11.54
N GLN A 48 6.62 1.99 -11.03
CA GLN A 48 7.08 3.00 -10.09
C GLN A 48 7.29 2.37 -8.72
N GLY A 49 8.56 2.31 -8.32
CA GLY A 49 8.94 1.81 -7.02
C GLY A 49 10.31 2.31 -6.60
N LYS A 50 10.51 2.35 -5.28
CA LYS A 50 11.79 2.71 -4.66
C LYS A 50 12.21 1.66 -3.64
N CYS A 51 13.50 1.56 -3.43
CA CYS A 51 14.03 0.80 -2.30
C CYS A 51 14.00 1.68 -1.04
N GLN A 52 13.33 1.23 0.01
CA GLN A 52 13.21 1.93 1.28
C GLN A 52 13.45 0.92 2.42
N ASN A 53 14.45 1.17 3.27
CA ASN A 53 14.84 0.26 4.36
C ASN A 53 15.07 -1.20 3.89
N ASN A 54 15.79 -1.36 2.77
CA ASN A 54 16.06 -2.65 2.13
C ASN A 54 14.81 -3.41 1.66
N GLN A 55 13.67 -2.73 1.51
CA GLN A 55 12.42 -3.29 1.03
C GLN A 55 11.82 -2.43 -0.09
N CYS A 56 11.20 -3.06 -1.07
CA CYS A 56 10.56 -2.35 -2.17
C CYS A 56 9.25 -1.71 -1.74
N ARG A 57 9.10 -0.41 -2.06
CA ARG A 57 7.85 0.34 -1.96
C ARG A 57 7.40 0.77 -3.35
N CYS A 58 6.19 0.39 -3.71
CA CYS A 58 5.51 0.68 -4.98
C CYS A 58 4.56 1.86 -4.86
N TYR A 59 4.32 2.52 -5.99
CA TYR A 59 3.46 3.69 -6.12
C TYR A 59 2.46 3.51 -7.27
#